data_AF-X0IM34-F1
#
_entry.id   AF-X0IM34-F1
#
_cell.length_a   1.000
_cell.length_b   1.000
_cell.length_c   1.000
_cell.angle_alpha   90.00
_cell.angle_beta   90.00
_cell.angle_gamma   90.00
#
_symmetry.space_group_name_H-M   'P 1'
#
loop_
_entity.id
_entity.type
_entity.pdbx_description
1 polymer ?
#
loop_
_entity_poly.entity_id
_entity_poly.type
_entity_poly.pdbx_seq_one_letter_code
_entity_poly.pdbx_strand_id
1 'polypeptide(L)' 'MLRLPAATRLLSTTPTPPRRPRSTDVRFSRTSSTVVRDNKDKNPGNVAGGLKATLNNPNVSDEAKKNAKERLDKEDF' A
#
# COMPACT_ATOMS: atom_id res chain seq x y z
N MET A 1 59.06 28.82 31.39
CA MET A 1 57.64 28.63 31.04
C MET A 1 57.55 28.27 29.55
N LEU A 2 57.46 26.99 29.21
CA LEU A 2 57.25 26.54 27.83
C LEU A 2 55.76 26.21 27.64
N ARG A 3 55.11 26.96 26.75
CA ARG A 3 53.69 26.82 26.40
C ARG A 3 53.61 26.09 25.06
N LEU A 4 53.29 24.80 25.05
CA LEU A 4 52.97 24.08 23.81
C LEU A 4 51.51 24.36 23.43
N PRO A 5 51.22 24.77 22.17
CA PRO A 5 49.84 24.95 21.71
C PRO A 5 49.20 23.61 21.34
N ALA A 6 47.90 23.55 21.61
CA ALA A 6 47.03 22.40 21.45
C ALA A 6 47.05 21.82 20.02
N ALA A 7 47.06 20.49 19.94
CA ALA A 7 46.94 19.74 18.71
C ALA A 7 45.61 20.08 18.00
N THR A 8 45.72 20.73 16.84
CA THR A 8 44.60 21.02 15.94
C THR A 8 44.07 19.71 15.39
N ARG A 9 42.94 19.25 15.92
CA ARG A 9 42.23 18.06 15.46
C ARG A 9 41.69 18.35 14.04
N LEU A 10 42.27 17.71 13.03
CA LEU A 10 41.82 17.77 11.64
C LEU A 10 40.38 17.25 11.56
N LEU A 11 39.41 18.12 11.28
CA LEU A 11 38.04 17.71 10.96
C LEU A 11 38.08 16.98 9.61
N SER A 12 38.01 15.65 9.63
CA SER A 12 37.83 14.83 8.43
C SER A 12 36.44 15.08 7.85
N THR A 13 36.33 16.04 6.94
CA THR A 13 35.11 16.26 6.16
C THR A 13 34.98 15.12 5.16
N THR A 14 34.20 14.09 5.48
CA THR A 14 33.79 13.10 4.48
C THR A 14 32.92 13.80 3.43
N PRO A 15 33.27 13.75 2.14
CA PRO A 15 32.43 14.34 1.11
C PRO A 15 31.11 13.57 1.02
N THR A 16 30.01 14.24 1.33
CA THR A 16 28.66 13.67 1.20
C THR A 16 28.39 13.36 -0.28
N PRO A 17 27.96 12.13 -0.64
CA PRO A 17 27.67 11.82 -2.02
C PRO A 17 26.47 12.64 -2.52
N PRO A 18 26.47 13.03 -3.81
CA PRO A 18 25.35 13.77 -4.39
C PRO A 18 24.06 12.94 -4.31
N ARG A 19 22.96 13.57 -3.86
CA ARG A 19 21.64 12.95 -3.86
C ARG A 19 21.23 12.64 -5.29
N ARG A 20 20.92 11.38 -5.59
CA ARG A 20 20.37 10.97 -6.89
C ARG A 20 19.09 11.79 -7.17
N PRO A 21 18.89 12.30 -8.40
CA PRO A 21 17.64 12.94 -8.76
C PRO A 21 16.49 11.95 -8.65
N ARG A 22 15.34 12.44 -8.18
CA ARG A 22 14.09 11.67 -8.08
C ARG A 22 13.70 11.30 -9.52
N SER A 23 13.83 10.03 -9.89
CA SER A 23 13.42 9.49 -11.19
C SER A 23 11.96 9.86 -11.45
N THR A 24 11.73 10.92 -12.22
CA THR A 24 10.41 11.27 -12.75
C THR A 24 10.11 10.52 -14.05
N ASP A 25 10.91 9.51 -14.40
CA ASP A 25 10.60 8.56 -15.45
C ASP A 25 9.45 7.65 -15.01
N VAL A 26 8.25 8.24 -14.90
CA VAL A 26 6.99 7.51 -14.93
C VAL A 26 6.80 7.08 -16.37
N ARG A 27 7.57 6.07 -16.81
CA ARG A 27 7.25 5.30 -18.00
C ARG A 27 6.00 4.49 -17.67
N PHE A 28 4.85 5.13 -17.79
CA PHE A 28 3.54 4.51 -17.65
C PHE A 28 3.35 3.54 -18.82
N SER A 29 3.91 2.33 -18.69
CA SER A 29 3.52 1.20 -19.51
C SER A 29 2.10 0.83 -19.08
N ARG A 30 1.12 1.41 -19.78
CA ARG A 30 -0.27 0.98 -19.75
C ARG A 30 -0.31 -0.45 -20.30
N THR A 31 -0.02 -1.44 -19.47
CA THR A 31 -0.40 -2.83 -19.73
C THR A 31 -1.91 -2.87 -19.63
N SER A 32 -2.57 -2.61 -20.76
CA SER A 32 -3.98 -2.95 -20.98
C SER A 32 -4.11 -4.47 -21.04
N SER A 33 -3.73 -5.17 -19.96
CA SER A 33 -4.09 -6.56 -19.79
C SER A 33 -5.46 -6.56 -19.15
N THR A 34 -6.48 -6.78 -19.97
CA THR A 34 -7.79 -7.25 -19.53
C THR A 34 -7.53 -8.50 -18.71
N VAL A 35 -7.39 -8.34 -17.39
CA VAL A 35 -7.32 -9.44 -16.45
C VAL A 35 -8.69 -10.09 -16.50
N VAL A 36 -8.84 -11.06 -17.40
CA VAL A 36 -9.87 -12.08 -17.29
C VAL A 36 -9.50 -12.81 -16.01
N ARG A 37 -10.01 -12.31 -14.89
CA ARG A 37 -9.81 -12.94 -13.59
C ARG A 37 -10.62 -14.22 -13.66
N ASP A 38 -9.94 -15.34 -13.84
CA ASP A 38 -10.52 -16.65 -13.67
C ASP A 38 -11.19 -16.68 -12.30
N ASN A 39 -12.52 -16.67 -12.32
CA ASN A 39 -13.40 -16.61 -11.16
C ASN A 39 -13.43 -17.96 -10.42
N LYS A 40 -12.31 -18.68 -10.34
CA LYS A 40 -12.23 -20.05 -9.84
C LYS A 40 -11.64 -20.20 -8.45
N ASP A 41 -11.01 -19.15 -7.90
CA ASP A 41 -10.36 -19.18 -6.59
C ASP A 41 -10.95 -18.13 -5.63
N LYS A 42 -12.26 -17.89 -5.69
CA LYS A 42 -12.93 -17.09 -4.65
C LYS A 42 -13.05 -17.97 -3.42
N ASN A 43 -12.09 -17.82 -2.51
CA ASN A 43 -12.18 -18.49 -1.22
C ASN A 43 -13.46 -17.97 -0.52
N PRO A 44 -14.45 -18.82 -0.20
CA PRO A 44 -15.74 -18.37 0.30
C PRO A 44 -15.61 -17.51 1.57
N GLY A 45 -14.57 -17.75 2.38
CA GLY A 45 -14.23 -16.91 3.53
C GLY A 45 -13.91 -15.44 3.17
N ASN A 46 -13.28 -15.19 2.02
CA ASN A 46 -13.01 -13.82 1.55
C ASN A 46 -14.29 -13.14 1.06
N VAL A 47 -15.20 -13.89 0.43
CA VAL A 47 -16.50 -13.36 -0.02
C VAL A 47 -17.36 -12.99 1.17
N ALA A 48 -17.49 -13.90 2.16
CA ALA A 48 -18.19 -13.64 3.41
C ALA A 48 -17.60 -12.44 4.18
N GLY A 49 -16.26 -12.33 4.24
CA GLY A 49 -15.57 -11.20 4.84
C GLY A 49 -15.87 -9.87 4.14
N GLY A 50 -15.86 -9.87 2.80
CA GLY A 50 -16.20 -8.69 2.00
C GLY A 50 -17.65 -8.22 2.22
N LEU A 51 -18.60 -9.15 2.31
CA LEU A 51 -20.01 -8.80 2.54
C LEU A 51 -20.24 -8.28 3.96
N LYS A 52 -19.55 -8.85 4.97
CA LYS A 52 -19.53 -8.28 6.33
C LYS A 52 -18.96 -6.86 6.35
N ALA A 53 -17.93 -6.57 5.55
CA ALA A 53 -17.39 -5.22 5.44
C ALA A 53 -18.42 -4.24 4.82
N THR A 54 -19.18 -4.69 3.83
CA THR A 54 -20.26 -3.90 3.21
C THR A 54 -21.35 -3.52 4.23
N LEU A 55 -21.70 -4.43 5.14
CA LEU A 55 -22.70 -4.15 6.19
C LEU A 55 -22.24 -3.05 7.17
N ASN A 56 -20.95 -3.04 7.51
CA ASN A 56 -20.40 -2.10 8.48
C ASN A 56 -19.97 -0.76 7.86
N ASN A 57 -19.90 -0.67 6.53
CA ASN A 57 -19.46 0.55 5.87
C ASN A 57 -20.60 1.60 5.81
N PRO A 58 -20.43 2.79 6.40
CA PRO A 58 -21.46 3.83 6.43
C PRO A 58 -21.71 4.46 5.05
N ASN A 59 -20.77 4.34 4.10
CA ASN A 59 -20.87 4.94 2.76
C ASN A 59 -21.63 4.07 1.76
N VAL A 60 -22.17 2.93 2.19
CA VAL A 60 -22.91 1.99 1.33
C VAL A 60 -24.40 2.21 1.51
N SER A 61 -25.16 2.13 0.41
CA SER A 61 -26.62 2.23 0.43
C SER A 61 -27.27 1.09 1.23
N ASP A 62 -28.47 1.35 1.74
CA ASP A 62 -29.22 0.37 2.53
C ASP A 62 -29.62 -0.86 1.69
N GLU A 63 -29.85 -0.69 0.39
CA GLU A 63 -30.11 -1.80 -0.54
C GLU A 63 -28.91 -2.73 -0.67
N ALA A 64 -27.71 -2.17 -0.81
CA ALA A 64 -26.48 -2.95 -0.91
C ALA A 64 -26.18 -3.68 0.41
N LYS A 65 -26.46 -3.06 1.56
CA LYS A 65 -26.36 -3.71 2.87
C LYS A 65 -27.36 -4.86 2.98
N LYS A 66 -28.63 -4.67 2.59
CA LYS A 66 -29.64 -5.75 2.62
C LYS A 66 -29.22 -6.94 1.75
N ASN A 67 -28.75 -6.68 0.52
CA ASN A 67 -28.26 -7.73 -0.38
C ASN A 67 -27.05 -8.47 0.20
N ALA A 68 -26.09 -7.74 0.78
CA ALA A 68 -24.93 -8.34 1.43
C ALA A 68 -25.31 -9.21 2.63
N LYS A 69 -26.32 -8.78 3.41
CA LYS A 69 -26.86 -9.54 4.53
C LYS A 69 -27.56 -10.82 4.05
N GLU A 70 -28.41 -10.71 3.04
CA GLU A 70 -29.17 -11.85 2.50
C GLU A 70 -28.25 -12.92 1.90
N ARG A 71 -27.19 -12.50 1.20
CA ARG A 71 -26.17 -13.44 0.70
C ARG A 71 -25.38 -14.12 1.82
N LEU A 72 -25.11 -13.38 2.90
CA LEU A 72 -24.45 -13.91 4.09
C LEU A 72 -25.31 -14.90 4.86
N ASP A 73 -26.59 -14.61 5.03
CA ASP A 73 -27.53 -15.51 5.69
C ASP A 73 -27.77 -16.79 4.85
N LYS A 74 -27.69 -16.69 3.52
CA LYS A 74 -27.82 -17.83 2.60
C LYS A 74 -26.51 -18.59 2.35
N GLU A 75 -25.37 -18.09 2.86
CA GLU A 75 -24.02 -18.63 2.58
C GLU A 75 -23.76 -18.82 1.07
N ASP A 76 -24.30 -17.91 0.25
CA ASP A 76 -24.38 -18.05 -1.21
C ASP A 76 -23.23 -17.23 -1.86
N PHE A 77 -22.05 -17.85 -2.00
CA PHE A 77 -20.76 -17.19 -2.30
C PHE A 77 -19.88 -17.87 -3.35
#